data_AF-A0A933DT47-F1
#
_entry.id   AF-A0A933DT47-F1
#
_cell.length_a   1.000
_cell.length_b   1.000
_cell.length_c   1.000
_cell.angle_alpha   90.00
_cell.angle_beta   90.00
_cell.angle_gamma   90.00
#
_symmetry.space_group_name_H-M   'P 1'
#
loop_
_entity.id
_entity.type
_entity.pdbx_description
1 polymer ?
#
loop_
_entity_poly.entity_id
_entity_poly.type
_entity_poly.pdbx_seq_one_letter_code
_entity_poly.pdbx_strand_id
1 'polypeptide(L)'
;ARSTREYSFRSSIVHPTTRVNEHNSTGRGIPVINIDFAEEETLVIEMIPKGSGSENNSWLRMAIPAEGVDAIKTFVVDCVLEAGGKTCPPTIVGVGVGGTADLCMHLAKVAATRPLGSRCEDAEGAKLERELSEAVNLLGVGPQGLGGDSTSFAVHVETAATHITMNPVGVNMQCHSARRARATFRPTGVEYGY
;
A
#
# COMPACT_ATOMS: atom_id res chain seq x y z
N ALA A 1 -11.36 19.02 0.23
CA ALA A 1 -12.57 19.82 0.53
C ALA A 1 -13.24 20.35 -0.74
N ARG A 2 -12.61 21.26 -1.49
CA ARG A 2 -13.20 21.84 -2.73
C ARG A 2 -13.67 20.77 -3.72
N SER A 3 -12.80 19.83 -4.05
CA SER A 3 -13.11 18.72 -4.98
C SER A 3 -14.34 17.91 -4.58
N THR A 4 -14.50 17.59 -3.29
CA THR A 4 -15.68 16.86 -2.77
C THR A 4 -16.99 17.62 -2.96
N ARG A 5 -16.95 18.96 -2.98
CA ARG A 5 -18.15 19.81 -3.10
C ARG A 5 -18.48 20.13 -4.56
N GLU A 6 -17.47 20.31 -5.38
CA GLU A 6 -17.62 20.70 -6.80
C GLU A 6 -17.90 19.49 -7.71
N TYR A 7 -17.44 18.30 -7.33
CA TYR A 7 -17.61 17.08 -8.12
C TYR A 7 -18.44 16.04 -7.35
N SER A 8 -18.98 15.07 -8.08
CA SER A 8 -19.82 13.98 -7.54
C SER A 8 -19.03 12.91 -6.76
N PHE A 9 -18.16 13.32 -5.84
CA PHE A 9 -17.46 12.42 -4.93
C PHE A 9 -18.27 12.18 -3.66
N ARG A 10 -18.09 10.99 -3.06
CA ARG A 10 -18.70 10.66 -1.77
C ARG A 10 -17.82 11.13 -0.61
N SER A 11 -18.34 12.02 0.24
CA SER A 11 -17.68 12.33 1.51
C SER A 11 -17.66 11.12 2.44
N SER A 12 -16.47 10.58 2.68
CA SER A 12 -16.29 9.31 3.42
C SER A 12 -15.45 9.47 4.69
N ILE A 13 -15.22 10.71 5.14
CA ILE A 13 -14.49 11.02 6.38
C ILE A 13 -15.48 11.46 7.44
N VAL A 14 -15.33 10.90 8.64
CA VAL A 14 -16.20 11.17 9.79
C VAL A 14 -15.37 11.33 11.06
N HIS A 15 -15.92 12.01 12.06
CA HIS A 15 -15.35 12.01 13.41
C HIS A 15 -15.33 10.56 13.94
N PRO A 16 -14.21 10.06 14.49
CA PRO A 16 -14.03 8.64 14.77
C PRO A 16 -15.04 8.08 15.79
N THR A 17 -15.46 8.88 16.77
CA THR A 17 -16.42 8.45 17.82
C THR A 17 -17.87 8.82 17.49
N THR A 18 -18.18 10.11 17.26
CA THR A 18 -19.55 10.57 16.98
C THR A 18 -20.08 10.22 15.60
N ARG A 19 -19.19 9.82 14.66
CA ARG A 19 -19.52 9.48 13.27
C ARG A 19 -20.09 10.63 12.44
N VAL A 20 -20.06 11.86 12.95
CA VAL A 20 -20.47 13.07 12.21
C VAL A 20 -19.60 13.26 10.98
N ASN A 21 -20.21 13.55 9.83
CA ASN A 21 -19.56 13.79 8.54
C ASN A 21 -19.67 15.28 8.18
N GLU A 22 -18.55 15.95 7.95
CA GLU A 22 -18.52 17.37 7.54
C GLU A 22 -18.79 17.57 6.02
N HIS A 23 -19.16 16.48 5.33
CA HIS A 23 -19.51 16.43 3.91
C HIS A 23 -18.46 17.08 2.98
N ASN A 24 -17.18 16.96 3.31
CA ASN A 24 -16.07 17.56 2.56
C ASN A 24 -14.85 16.64 2.35
N SER A 25 -14.92 15.37 2.77
CA SER A 25 -13.82 14.38 2.77
C SER A 25 -12.53 14.84 3.46
N THR A 26 -12.63 15.76 4.43
CA THR A 26 -11.50 16.29 5.20
C THR A 26 -11.84 16.32 6.69
N GLY A 27 -10.86 16.60 7.54
CA GLY A 27 -11.07 16.70 8.98
C GLY A 27 -9.75 16.87 9.73
N ARG A 28 -9.79 16.84 11.06
CA ARG A 28 -8.57 16.91 11.88
C ARG A 28 -7.59 15.78 11.49
N GLY A 29 -6.42 16.16 10.97
CA GLY A 29 -5.39 15.22 10.53
C GLY A 29 -5.64 14.55 9.17
N ILE A 30 -6.65 14.99 8.40
CA ILE A 30 -6.99 14.45 7.07
C ILE A 30 -7.07 15.59 6.04
N PRO A 31 -6.36 15.49 4.89
CA PRO A 31 -5.63 14.33 4.39
C PRO A 31 -4.33 14.03 5.16
N VAL A 32 -3.91 12.77 5.15
CA VAL A 32 -2.55 12.39 5.56
C VAL A 32 -1.60 12.84 4.46
N ILE A 33 -0.53 13.54 4.85
CA ILE A 33 0.50 14.03 3.93
C ILE A 33 1.82 13.44 4.42
N ASN A 34 2.48 12.66 3.55
CA ASN A 34 3.87 12.27 3.73
C ASN A 34 4.73 13.23 2.91
N ILE A 35 5.89 13.60 3.44
CA ILE A 35 6.83 14.51 2.80
C ILE A 35 8.18 13.81 2.79
N ASP A 36 8.68 13.57 1.59
CA ASP A 36 10.01 13.03 1.34
C ASP A 36 10.87 14.11 0.70
N PHE A 37 12.19 14.02 0.90
CA PHE A 37 13.15 14.96 0.36
C PHE A 37 13.98 14.29 -0.74
N ALA A 38 14.22 15.04 -1.80
CA ALA A 38 15.05 14.63 -2.93
C ALA A 38 16.10 15.71 -3.21
N GLU A 39 17.19 15.35 -3.86
CA GLU A 39 18.27 16.31 -4.18
C GLU A 39 17.94 17.14 -5.42
N GLU A 40 17.05 16.65 -6.28
CA GLU A 40 16.65 17.32 -7.51
C GLU A 40 15.79 18.56 -7.26
N GLU A 41 15.93 19.56 -8.12
CA GLU A 41 15.04 20.74 -8.15
C GLU A 41 13.69 20.34 -8.80
N THR A 42 12.93 19.49 -8.12
CA THR A 42 11.64 18.96 -8.58
C THR A 42 10.72 18.75 -7.39
N LEU A 43 9.45 19.16 -7.53
CA LEU A 43 8.39 18.82 -6.58
C LEU A 43 7.51 17.74 -7.21
N VAL A 44 7.41 16.59 -6.56
CA VAL A 44 6.46 15.54 -6.95
C VAL A 44 5.32 15.50 -5.95
N ILE A 45 4.09 15.62 -6.45
CA ILE A 45 2.87 15.42 -5.67
C ILE A 45 2.21 14.15 -6.17
N GLU A 46 2.16 13.13 -5.31
CA GLU A 46 1.39 11.92 -5.55
C GLU A 46 0.12 11.92 -4.69
N MET A 47 -1.03 11.75 -5.33
CA MET A 47 -2.33 11.67 -4.67
C MET A 47 -2.85 10.23 -4.79
N ILE A 48 -3.16 9.62 -3.64
CA ILE A 48 -3.65 8.24 -3.58
C ILE A 48 -5.02 8.21 -2.87
N PRO A 49 -6.14 8.32 -3.61
CA PRO A 49 -7.48 8.18 -3.03
C PRO A 49 -7.74 6.73 -2.61
N LYS A 50 -7.34 6.37 -1.40
CA LYS A 50 -7.46 5.02 -0.87
C LYS A 50 -8.89 4.69 -0.45
N GLY A 51 -9.37 3.50 -0.80
CA GLY A 51 -10.66 2.99 -0.32
C GLY A 51 -10.52 2.35 1.06
N SER A 52 -11.52 2.52 1.93
CA SER A 52 -11.48 1.93 3.28
C SER A 52 -11.49 0.41 3.29
N GLY A 53 -12.14 -0.23 2.30
CA GLY A 53 -12.15 -1.70 2.20
C GLY A 53 -10.74 -2.27 2.07
N SER A 54 -9.87 -1.61 1.30
CA SER A 54 -8.48 -2.03 1.15
C SER A 54 -7.58 -1.48 2.27
N GLU A 55 -7.82 -0.28 2.79
CA GLU A 55 -7.08 0.26 3.94
C GLU A 55 -7.31 -0.54 5.24
N ASN A 56 -8.54 -1.01 5.50
CA ASN A 56 -8.87 -1.85 6.66
C ASN A 56 -8.18 -3.23 6.62
N ASN A 57 -7.65 -3.63 5.46
CA ASN A 57 -6.85 -4.83 5.27
C ASN A 57 -5.38 -4.42 5.20
N SER A 58 -4.93 -3.84 6.31
CA SER A 58 -3.53 -3.50 6.56
C SER A 58 -3.11 -4.15 7.88
N TRP A 59 -1.95 -4.79 7.89
CA TRP A 59 -1.44 -5.50 9.05
C TRP A 59 0.01 -5.15 9.31
N LEU A 60 0.39 -5.14 10.58
CA LEU A 60 1.77 -5.00 11.02
C LEU A 60 2.09 -6.18 11.94
N ARG A 61 3.23 -6.83 11.69
CA ARG A 61 3.81 -7.83 12.58
C ARG A 61 5.24 -7.41 12.94
N MET A 62 5.53 -7.41 14.24
CA MET A 62 6.90 -7.29 14.74
C MET A 62 7.48 -8.70 14.85
N ALA A 63 8.03 -9.24 13.76
CA ALA A 63 8.58 -10.59 13.76
C ALA A 63 9.86 -10.66 14.60
N ILE A 64 10.18 -11.86 15.08
CA ILE A 64 11.44 -12.13 15.77
C ILE A 64 12.51 -12.34 14.69
N PRO A 65 13.68 -11.68 14.75
CA PRO A 65 14.72 -11.81 13.72
C PRO A 65 15.14 -13.26 13.42
N ALA A 66 15.13 -14.12 14.43
CA ALA A 66 15.48 -15.54 14.31
C ALA A 66 14.48 -16.35 13.44
N GLU A 67 13.25 -15.86 13.22
CA GLU A 67 12.29 -16.51 12.32
C GLU A 67 12.63 -16.30 10.84
N GLY A 68 13.52 -15.35 10.52
CA GLY A 68 14.05 -15.12 9.19
C GLY A 68 12.99 -14.76 8.13
N VAL A 69 13.33 -15.04 6.87
CA VAL A 69 12.50 -14.68 5.70
C VAL A 69 11.19 -15.48 5.63
N ASP A 70 11.16 -16.69 6.20
CA ASP A 70 9.98 -17.55 6.13
C ASP A 70 8.82 -17.00 6.95
N ALA A 71 9.10 -16.31 8.08
CA ALA A 71 8.05 -15.60 8.81
C ALA A 71 7.49 -14.41 8.03
N ILE A 72 8.31 -13.72 7.24
CA ILE A 72 7.85 -12.64 6.36
C ILE A 72 6.89 -13.20 5.32
N LYS A 73 7.29 -14.27 4.62
CA LYS A 73 6.49 -14.92 3.58
C LYS A 73 5.16 -15.44 4.12
N THR A 74 5.24 -16.19 5.22
CA THR A 74 4.06 -16.76 5.89
C THR A 74 3.09 -15.65 6.28
N PHE A 75 3.59 -14.58 6.91
CA PHE A 75 2.74 -13.46 7.32
C PHE A 75 2.05 -12.78 6.13
N VAL A 76 2.76 -12.53 5.03
CA VAL A 76 2.15 -11.94 3.82
C VAL A 76 1.05 -12.85 3.26
N VAL A 77 1.33 -14.15 3.12
CA VAL A 77 0.36 -15.14 2.62
C VAL A 77 -0.88 -15.20 3.52
N ASP A 78 -0.69 -15.24 4.84
CA ASP A 78 -1.79 -15.25 5.82
C ASP A 78 -2.64 -13.98 5.69
N CYS A 79 -2.05 -12.80 5.53
CA CYS A 79 -2.77 -11.56 5.29
C CYS A 79 -3.60 -11.58 4.00
N VAL A 80 -3.05 -12.16 2.91
CA VAL A 80 -3.81 -12.28 1.64
C VAL A 80 -4.98 -13.24 1.79
N LEU A 81 -4.79 -14.38 2.47
CA LEU A 81 -5.87 -15.31 2.80
C LEU A 81 -6.94 -14.66 3.69
N GLU A 82 -6.54 -13.91 4.71
CA GLU A 82 -7.44 -13.22 5.63
C GLU A 82 -8.26 -12.13 4.92
N ALA A 83 -7.64 -11.40 3.98
CA ALA A 83 -8.33 -10.45 3.12
C ALA A 83 -9.42 -11.15 2.29
N GLY A 84 -9.10 -12.28 1.66
CA GLY A 84 -9.99 -12.98 0.73
C GLY A 84 -10.62 -12.00 -0.29
N GLY A 85 -11.93 -12.07 -0.46
CA GLY A 85 -12.67 -11.16 -1.36
C GLY A 85 -12.88 -9.73 -0.84
N LYS A 86 -12.56 -9.42 0.43
CA LYS A 86 -12.90 -8.13 1.08
C LYS A 86 -12.25 -6.92 0.40
N THR A 87 -11.12 -7.13 -0.26
CA THR A 87 -10.30 -6.09 -0.90
C THR A 87 -10.54 -6.01 -2.41
N CYS A 88 -11.59 -6.63 -2.92
CA CYS A 88 -11.95 -6.66 -4.35
C CYS A 88 -10.75 -7.07 -5.24
N PRO A 89 -10.20 -8.29 -5.06
CA PRO A 89 -9.10 -8.78 -5.89
C PRO A 89 -9.48 -8.83 -7.39
N PRO A 90 -8.51 -8.81 -8.32
CA PRO A 90 -7.08 -8.92 -8.07
C PRO A 90 -6.49 -7.68 -7.39
N THR A 91 -5.74 -7.89 -6.32
CA THR A 91 -5.13 -6.81 -5.53
C THR A 91 -3.74 -6.44 -6.04
N ILE A 92 -3.21 -5.29 -5.61
CA ILE A 92 -1.76 -5.06 -5.52
C ILE A 92 -1.42 -5.16 -4.04
N VAL A 93 -0.52 -6.07 -3.66
CA VAL A 93 -0.10 -6.26 -2.26
C VAL A 93 1.18 -5.49 -2.06
N GLY A 94 1.16 -4.45 -1.22
CA GLY A 94 2.38 -3.78 -0.80
C GLY A 94 2.91 -4.35 0.50
N VAL A 95 4.20 -4.62 0.55
CA VAL A 95 4.89 -5.18 1.71
C VAL A 95 6.05 -4.26 2.10
N GLY A 96 6.07 -3.81 3.35
CA GLY A 96 7.21 -3.13 3.94
C GLY A 96 7.99 -4.10 4.83
N VAL A 97 9.31 -4.10 4.75
CA VAL A 97 10.19 -4.93 5.60
C VAL A 97 11.27 -4.06 6.23
N GLY A 98 11.42 -4.14 7.55
CA GLY A 98 12.41 -3.35 8.28
C GLY A 98 11.90 -1.98 8.73
N GLY A 99 12.83 -1.07 9.05
CA GLY A 99 12.51 0.23 9.64
C GLY A 99 11.96 0.15 11.06
N THR A 100 11.17 1.13 11.45
CA THR A 100 10.31 1.15 12.64
C THR A 100 8.88 0.74 12.28
N ALA A 101 8.01 0.51 13.27
CA ALA A 101 6.61 0.12 13.04
C ALA A 101 5.86 1.07 12.07
N ASP A 102 6.04 2.38 12.24
CA ASP A 102 5.44 3.43 11.42
C ASP A 102 6.03 3.49 10.01
N LEU A 103 7.37 3.48 9.90
CA LEU A 103 8.05 3.46 8.60
C LEU A 103 7.70 2.19 7.81
N CYS A 104 7.66 1.04 8.47
CA CYS A 104 7.31 -0.24 7.84
C CYS A 104 5.93 -0.19 7.17
N MET A 105 4.94 0.37 7.85
CA MET A 105 3.60 0.55 7.28
C MET A 105 3.55 1.62 6.19
N HIS A 106 4.38 2.66 6.29
CA HIS A 106 4.54 3.64 5.23
C HIS A 106 5.14 2.99 3.97
N LEU A 107 6.22 2.21 4.10
CA LEU A 107 6.84 1.46 3.01
C LEU A 107 5.88 0.47 2.36
N ALA A 108 5.05 -0.22 3.15
CA ALA A 108 4.00 -1.08 2.60
C ALA A 108 3.01 -0.30 1.72
N LYS A 109 2.68 0.94 2.08
CA LYS A 109 1.83 1.83 1.25
C LYS A 109 2.53 2.29 -0.01
N VAL A 110 3.82 2.65 0.06
CA VAL A 110 4.64 3.00 -1.10
C VAL A 110 4.73 1.81 -2.06
N ALA A 111 5.01 0.61 -1.55
CA ALA A 111 5.04 -0.62 -2.33
C ALA A 111 3.71 -0.86 -3.06
N ALA A 112 2.57 -0.67 -2.38
CA ALA A 112 1.24 -0.89 -2.94
C ALA A 112 0.85 0.11 -4.06
N THR A 113 1.57 1.22 -4.22
CA THR A 113 1.32 2.23 -5.27
C THR A 113 2.32 2.19 -6.41
N ARG A 114 3.34 1.33 -6.33
CA ARG A 114 4.31 1.17 -7.40
C ARG A 114 3.66 0.74 -8.73
N PRO A 115 4.24 1.15 -9.87
CA PRO A 115 3.77 0.69 -11.17
C PRO A 115 3.87 -0.83 -11.31
N LEU A 116 2.85 -1.44 -11.90
CA LEU A 116 2.88 -2.86 -12.25
C LEU A 116 4.06 -3.13 -13.19
N GLY A 117 4.77 -4.23 -12.94
CA GLY A 117 6.00 -4.60 -13.68
C GLY A 117 7.27 -3.94 -13.15
N SER A 118 7.19 -2.97 -12.23
CA SER A 118 8.36 -2.49 -11.49
C SER A 118 8.89 -3.57 -10.54
N ARG A 119 10.14 -3.42 -10.10
CA ARG A 119 10.79 -4.30 -9.12
C ARG A 119 11.42 -3.48 -8.00
N CYS A 120 11.53 -4.09 -6.83
CA CYS A 120 12.24 -3.52 -5.69
C CYS A 120 13.69 -3.22 -6.10
N GLU A 121 14.23 -2.10 -5.63
CA GLU A 121 15.62 -1.72 -5.88
C GLU A 121 16.60 -2.64 -5.14
N ASP A 122 16.20 -3.13 -3.95
CA ASP A 122 16.96 -4.13 -3.21
C ASP A 122 16.83 -5.52 -3.86
N ALA A 123 17.97 -6.20 -4.04
CA ALA A 123 18.04 -7.48 -4.73
C ALA A 123 17.29 -8.61 -3.98
N GLU A 124 17.37 -8.64 -2.65
CA GLU A 124 16.66 -9.62 -1.83
C GLU A 124 15.16 -9.30 -1.75
N GLY A 125 14.80 -8.02 -1.66
CA GLY A 125 13.43 -7.52 -1.81
C GLY A 125 12.81 -7.94 -3.15
N ALA A 126 13.53 -7.76 -4.26
CA ALA A 126 13.06 -8.13 -5.60
C ALA A 126 12.91 -9.66 -5.77
N LYS A 127 13.72 -10.45 -5.07
CA LYS A 127 13.55 -11.90 -4.99
C LYS A 127 12.28 -12.26 -4.21
N LEU A 128 12.07 -11.63 -3.07
CA LEU A 128 10.88 -11.81 -2.25
C LEU A 128 9.59 -11.44 -2.99
N GLU A 129 9.59 -10.34 -3.78
CA GLU A 129 8.47 -9.95 -4.65
C GLU A 129 8.03 -11.08 -5.58
N ARG A 130 9.00 -11.74 -6.24
CA ARG A 130 8.71 -12.83 -7.19
C ARG A 130 8.10 -14.03 -6.47
N GLU A 131 8.77 -14.49 -5.41
CA GLU A 131 8.35 -15.66 -4.63
C GLU A 131 6.96 -15.44 -3.99
N LEU A 132 6.69 -14.24 -3.48
CA LEU A 132 5.38 -13.89 -2.92
C LEU A 132 4.31 -13.78 -4.01
N SER A 133 4.61 -13.15 -5.16
CA SER A 133 3.64 -13.01 -6.25
C SER A 133 3.19 -14.36 -6.82
N GLU A 134 4.11 -15.32 -6.88
CA GLU A 134 3.79 -16.71 -7.23
C GLU A 134 2.93 -17.36 -6.13
N ALA A 135 3.36 -17.27 -4.87
CA ALA A 135 2.67 -17.89 -3.74
C ALA A 135 1.22 -17.38 -3.57
N VAL A 136 0.98 -16.06 -3.66
CA VAL A 136 -0.37 -15.50 -3.46
C VAL A 136 -1.35 -15.91 -4.56
N ASN A 137 -0.88 -16.13 -5.78
CA ASN A 137 -1.70 -16.55 -6.90
C ASN A 137 -2.02 -18.06 -6.87
N LEU A 138 -1.26 -18.85 -6.11
CA LEU A 138 -1.58 -20.25 -5.82
C LEU A 138 -2.66 -20.44 -4.74
N LEU A 139 -3.08 -19.37 -4.05
CA LEU A 139 -4.05 -19.47 -2.95
C LEU A 139 -5.48 -19.78 -3.40
N GLY A 140 -5.80 -19.60 -4.69
CA GLY A 140 -7.14 -19.90 -5.21
C GLY A 140 -8.22 -18.89 -4.82
N VAL A 141 -7.87 -17.71 -4.24
CA VAL A 141 -8.86 -16.67 -3.89
C VAL A 141 -9.50 -16.09 -5.15
N GLY A 142 -8.68 -15.75 -6.14
CA GLY A 142 -9.11 -15.29 -7.46
C GLY A 142 -9.87 -13.96 -7.48
N PRO A 143 -10.34 -13.53 -8.67
CA PRO A 143 -11.03 -12.25 -8.85
C PRO A 143 -12.30 -12.15 -7.98
N GLN A 144 -12.46 -11.02 -7.28
CA GLN A 144 -13.53 -10.75 -6.31
C GLN A 144 -13.66 -11.78 -5.16
N GLY A 145 -12.70 -12.70 -5.00
CA GLY A 145 -12.79 -13.79 -4.03
C GLY A 145 -13.69 -14.94 -4.48
N LEU A 146 -13.93 -15.09 -5.79
CA LEU A 146 -14.84 -16.10 -6.37
C LEU A 146 -14.11 -17.37 -6.86
N GLY A 147 -12.82 -17.50 -6.59
CA GLY A 147 -11.99 -18.61 -7.08
C GLY A 147 -11.19 -18.25 -8.33
N GLY A 148 -10.08 -18.96 -8.55
CA GLY A 148 -9.20 -18.80 -9.71
C GLY A 148 -7.75 -18.52 -9.32
N ASP A 149 -6.90 -18.33 -10.33
CA ASP A 149 -5.44 -18.15 -10.21
C ASP A 149 -4.99 -16.69 -10.09
N SER A 150 -5.92 -15.74 -10.27
CA SER A 150 -5.63 -14.30 -10.35
C SER A 150 -6.04 -13.58 -9.06
N THR A 151 -5.40 -13.95 -7.94
CA THR A 151 -5.62 -13.32 -6.61
C THR A 151 -5.02 -11.91 -6.55
N SER A 152 -3.86 -11.71 -7.14
CA SER A 152 -3.14 -10.43 -7.12
C SER A 152 -2.44 -10.15 -8.45
N PHE A 153 -2.47 -8.89 -8.88
CA PHE A 153 -1.67 -8.41 -10.01
C PHE A 153 -0.17 -8.43 -9.71
N ALA A 154 0.21 -8.10 -8.48
CA ALA A 154 1.60 -8.06 -8.04
C ALA A 154 1.69 -8.00 -6.51
N VAL A 155 2.75 -8.60 -5.98
CA VAL A 155 3.29 -8.28 -4.65
C VAL A 155 4.52 -7.41 -4.84
N HIS A 156 4.49 -6.19 -4.31
CA HIS A 156 5.62 -5.27 -4.28
C HIS A 156 6.21 -5.22 -2.88
N VAL A 157 7.53 -5.13 -2.79
CA VAL A 157 8.27 -5.06 -1.52
C VAL A 157 9.10 -3.78 -1.51
N GLU A 158 9.06 -3.08 -0.39
CA GLU A 158 10.00 -2.03 -0.03
C GLU A 158 10.72 -2.40 1.27
N THR A 159 12.01 -2.10 1.34
CA THR A 159 12.87 -2.50 2.46
C THR A 159 13.54 -1.30 3.10
N ALA A 160 13.77 -1.36 4.41
CA ALA A 160 14.64 -0.43 5.11
C ALA A 160 15.54 -1.16 6.12
N ALA A 161 16.69 -0.58 6.43
CA ALA A 161 17.49 -1.03 7.56
C ALA A 161 16.66 -0.99 8.86
N THR A 162 16.93 -1.91 9.78
CA THR A 162 16.23 -1.99 11.07
C THR A 162 17.20 -2.29 12.20
N HIS A 163 16.75 -2.09 13.44
CA HIS A 163 17.54 -2.44 14.61
C HIS A 163 17.72 -3.96 14.69
N ILE A 164 18.88 -4.45 15.10
CA ILE A 164 19.24 -5.89 15.08
C ILE A 164 18.24 -6.80 15.85
N THR A 165 17.51 -6.24 16.81
CA THR A 165 16.50 -6.96 17.61
C THR A 165 15.09 -6.91 17.02
N MET A 166 14.90 -6.27 15.87
CA MET A 166 13.61 -6.04 15.24
C MET A 166 13.56 -6.68 13.85
N ASN A 167 12.37 -7.14 13.47
CA ASN A 167 12.07 -7.52 12.09
C ASN A 167 10.61 -7.13 11.75
N PRO A 168 10.31 -5.82 11.59
CA PRO A 168 8.96 -5.36 11.29
C PRO A 168 8.56 -5.76 9.87
N VAL A 169 7.33 -6.24 9.72
CA VAL A 169 6.73 -6.57 8.42
C VAL A 169 5.34 -5.94 8.36
N GLY A 170 5.12 -5.08 7.36
CA GLY A 170 3.87 -4.39 7.11
C GLY A 170 3.25 -4.88 5.81
N VAL A 171 1.94 -5.10 5.79
CA VAL A 171 1.17 -5.44 4.59
C VAL A 171 0.10 -4.38 4.41
N ASN A 172 0.01 -3.78 3.23
CA ASN A 172 -1.08 -2.89 2.82
C ASN A 172 -1.69 -3.39 1.51
N MET A 173 -2.97 -3.75 1.55
CA MET A 173 -3.67 -4.19 0.35
C MET A 173 -4.13 -2.99 -0.46
N GLN A 174 -3.95 -3.04 -1.78
CA GLN A 174 -4.60 -2.13 -2.72
C GLN A 174 -5.63 -2.91 -3.55
N CYS A 175 -6.85 -2.35 -3.63
CA CYS A 175 -7.93 -2.97 -4.40
C CYS A 175 -7.80 -2.68 -5.89
N HIS A 176 -8.56 -3.39 -6.73
CA HIS A 176 -8.58 -3.19 -8.19
C HIS A 176 -8.81 -1.74 -8.64
N SER A 177 -9.45 -0.90 -7.81
CA SER A 177 -9.66 0.51 -8.14
C SER A 177 -8.34 1.28 -8.26
N ALA A 178 -7.29 0.87 -7.55
CA ALA A 178 -5.89 1.31 -7.65
C ALA A 178 -5.68 2.81 -8.00
N ARG A 179 -6.47 3.70 -7.40
CA ARG A 179 -6.51 5.12 -7.77
C ARG A 179 -5.25 5.81 -7.30
N ARG A 180 -4.54 6.43 -8.24
CA ARG A 180 -3.41 7.32 -7.99
C ARG A 180 -3.28 8.33 -9.12
N ALA A 181 -2.66 9.46 -8.83
CA ALA A 181 -2.27 10.46 -9.82
C ALA A 181 -0.99 11.15 -9.32
N ARG A 182 -0.11 11.48 -10.26
CA ARG A 182 1.16 12.16 -9.98
C ARG A 182 1.24 13.45 -10.77
N ALA A 183 1.71 14.51 -10.13
CA ALA A 183 2.11 15.76 -10.78
C ALA A 183 3.57 16.05 -10.44
N THR A 184 4.41 16.18 -11.47
CA THR A 184 5.84 16.46 -11.35
C THR A 184 6.08 17.89 -11.83
N PHE A 185 6.46 18.76 -10.89
CA PHE A 185 6.78 20.15 -11.15
C PHE A 185 8.28 20.30 -11.37
N ARG A 186 8.67 20.76 -12.55
CA ARG A 186 10.04 21.07 -12.95
C ARG A 186 10.14 22.55 -13.34
N PRO A 187 11.35 23.13 -13.40
CA PRO A 187 11.53 24.47 -13.94
C PRO A 187 10.96 24.67 -15.35
N THR A 188 10.90 23.58 -16.14
CA THR A 188 10.39 23.57 -17.52
C THR A 188 8.86 23.43 -17.63
N GLY A 189 8.16 23.16 -16.53
CA GLY A 189 6.69 22.98 -16.54
C GLY A 189 6.20 21.88 -15.60
N VAL A 190 4.93 21.50 -15.78
CA VAL A 190 4.27 20.46 -14.98
C VAL A 190 3.94 19.26 -15.87
N GLU A 191 4.39 18.09 -15.46
CA GLU A 191 4.07 16.81 -16.07
C GLU A 191 3.05 16.05 -15.21
N TYR A 192 2.06 15.44 -15.84
CA TYR A 192 1.05 14.62 -15.16
C TYR A 192 1.22 13.15 -15.54
N GLY A 193 1.17 12.25 -14.55
CA GLY A 193 1.34 10.81 -14.73
C GLY A 193 0.63 9.97 -13.66
N TYR A 194 1.01 8.69 -13.55
CA TYR A 194 0.55 7.71 -12.55
C TYR A 194 1.53 6.55 -12.38
#